data_AF-A0A3E2H8E1-F1
#
_entry.id   AF-A0A3E2H8E1-F1
#
_cell.length_a   1.000
_cell.length_b   1.000
_cell.length_c   1.000
_cell.angle_alpha   90.00
_cell.angle_beta   90.00
_cell.angle_gamma   90.00
#
_symmetry.space_group_name_H-M   'P 1'
#
loop_
_entity.id
_entity.type
_entity.pdbx_description
1 polymer ?
#
loop_
_entity_poly.entity_id
_entity_poly.type
_entity_poly.pdbx_seq_one_letter_code
_entity_poly.pdbx_strand_id
1 'polypeptide(L)'
;MADQDEASKKPEEETMAPEDDANDEEEISAMKRRVAEMEEEAAKLREMQATLDQQSNDLREDKEDIDSRSIFVGNVDYGASPEEIQAHFQSCGSINRVTILLDKFTGHPKGYAYVEFSEPSLVAQALVLNESVFRGRNLKVGPFFNAQWHF
;
A
#
# COMPACT_ATOMS: atom_id res chain seq x y z
N MET A 1 20.53 37.53 54.57
CA MET A 1 19.22 37.11 54.03
C MET A 1 18.99 37.97 52.80
N ALA A 2 18.92 37.35 51.62
CA ALA A 2 18.81 37.98 50.29
C ALA A 2 19.98 38.91 49.88
N ASP A 3 20.35 39.05 48.60
CA ASP A 3 20.32 38.13 47.43
C ASP A 3 21.09 38.81 46.27
N GLN A 4 21.85 38.05 45.45
CA GLN A 4 22.13 38.27 44.00
C GLN A 4 22.76 39.65 43.53
N ASP A 5 23.52 39.79 42.44
CA ASP A 5 24.17 38.82 41.52
C ASP A 5 25.39 39.44 40.79
N GLU A 6 26.09 38.60 39.99
CA GLU A 6 26.97 38.84 38.80
C GLU A 6 27.35 40.29 38.35
N ALA A 7 28.54 40.58 37.79
CA ALA A 7 29.80 39.86 37.50
C ALA A 7 30.86 40.92 37.06
N SER A 8 32.02 40.69 36.41
CA SER A 8 32.79 39.52 35.95
C SER A 8 34.26 39.96 35.72
N LYS A 9 35.25 39.04 35.82
CA LYS A 9 36.55 39.20 35.13
C LYS A 9 37.24 37.85 34.89
N LYS A 10 37.66 37.61 33.64
CA LYS A 10 38.33 36.38 33.18
C LYS A 10 39.74 36.20 33.79
N PRO A 11 40.22 34.96 33.92
CA PRO A 11 41.56 34.57 33.49
C PRO A 11 41.55 34.15 32.01
N GLU A 12 42.55 34.59 31.27
CA GLU A 12 42.94 33.99 29.99
C GLU A 12 44.09 33.00 30.24
N GLU A 13 44.56 32.34 29.18
CA GLU A 13 45.78 31.52 29.15
C GLU A 13 45.70 30.10 29.75
N GLU A 14 45.48 29.12 28.86
CA GLU A 14 46.55 28.15 28.62
C GLU A 14 46.56 27.70 27.15
N THR A 15 47.73 27.83 26.52
CA THR A 15 48.00 27.43 25.14
C THR A 15 48.28 25.93 25.08
N MET A 16 47.73 25.23 24.08
CA MET A 16 48.41 24.08 23.47
C MET A 16 47.83 23.82 22.08
N ALA A 17 48.48 24.41 21.07
CA ALA A 17 48.36 23.90 19.71
C ALA A 17 49.21 22.63 19.60
N PRO A 18 48.69 21.54 19.02
CA PRO A 18 49.51 20.49 18.45
C PRO A 18 49.80 20.84 16.98
N GLU A 19 50.96 21.43 16.75
CA GLU A 19 51.79 21.10 15.58
C GLU A 19 52.48 19.75 15.93
N ASP A 20 52.89 18.83 15.06
CA ASP A 20 52.99 18.75 13.59
C ASP A 20 53.24 17.25 13.30
N ASP A 21 52.65 16.59 12.28
CA ASP A 21 53.27 15.38 11.69
C ASP A 21 52.73 15.06 10.28
N ALA A 22 53.63 15.01 9.30
CA ALA A 22 53.30 14.98 7.87
C ALA A 22 52.97 13.57 7.34
N ASN A 23 52.02 12.88 7.98
CA ASN A 23 51.48 11.58 7.54
C ASN A 23 49.96 11.59 7.25
N ASP A 24 49.31 12.76 7.41
CA ASP A 24 47.85 12.92 7.26
C ASP A 24 47.30 12.67 5.85
N GLU A 25 48.10 12.80 4.77
CA GLU A 25 47.57 12.69 3.41
C GLU A 25 47.02 11.30 3.08
N GLU A 26 47.64 10.22 3.57
CA GLU A 26 47.15 8.85 3.38
C GLU A 26 45.88 8.57 4.20
N GLU A 27 45.81 9.05 5.45
CA GLU A 27 44.62 8.87 6.29
C GLU A 27 43.43 9.71 5.79
N ILE A 28 43.67 10.97 5.39
CA ILE A 28 42.66 11.83 4.77
C ILE A 28 42.20 11.25 3.42
N SER A 29 43.11 10.66 2.63
CA SER A 29 42.77 9.96 1.38
C SER A 29 41.90 8.73 1.63
N ALA A 30 42.27 7.88 2.60
CA ALA A 30 41.49 6.71 3.01
C ALA A 30 40.10 7.11 3.56
N MET A 31 40.02 8.19 4.33
CA MET A 31 38.75 8.71 4.86
C MET A 31 37.87 9.29 3.75
N LYS A 32 38.42 10.10 2.84
CA LYS A 32 37.71 10.63 1.66
C LYS A 32 37.16 9.52 0.77
N ARG A 33 37.94 8.45 0.56
CA ARG A 33 37.49 7.28 -0.21
C ARG A 33 36.30 6.58 0.45
N ARG A 34 36.34 6.38 1.77
CA ARG A 34 35.21 5.79 2.52
C ARG A 34 33.95 6.66 2.48
N VAL A 35 34.10 7.99 2.57
CA VAL A 35 32.98 8.92 2.43
C VAL A 35 32.40 8.86 1.00
N ALA A 36 33.25 8.86 -0.04
CA ALA A 36 32.79 8.77 -1.43
C ALA A 36 32.07 7.44 -1.74
N GLU A 37 32.60 6.30 -1.26
CA GLU A 37 31.93 4.99 -1.41
C GLU A 37 30.57 5.00 -0.66
N MET A 38 30.50 5.58 0.54
CA MET A 38 29.25 5.70 1.31
C MET A 38 28.24 6.68 0.66
N GLU A 39 28.69 7.77 0.04
CA GLU A 39 27.84 8.70 -0.72
C GLU A 39 27.29 8.05 -1.99
N GLU A 40 28.09 7.24 -2.70
CA GLU A 40 27.65 6.49 -3.88
C GLU A 40 26.65 5.38 -3.50
N GLU A 41 26.87 4.66 -2.40
CA GLU A 41 25.90 3.70 -1.86
C GLU A 41 24.61 4.38 -1.39
N ALA A 42 24.70 5.52 -0.69
CA ALA A 42 23.53 6.29 -0.26
C ALA A 42 22.72 6.84 -1.45
N ALA A 43 23.38 7.26 -2.53
CA ALA A 43 22.72 7.67 -3.77
C ALA A 43 21.95 6.51 -4.41
N LYS A 44 22.58 5.33 -4.54
CA LYS A 44 21.94 4.12 -5.08
C LYS A 44 20.76 3.64 -4.22
N LEU A 45 20.90 3.66 -2.88
CA LEU A 45 19.80 3.35 -1.98
C LEU A 45 18.63 4.32 -2.16
N ARG A 46 18.91 5.62 -2.31
CA ARG A 46 17.88 6.66 -2.49
C ARG A 46 17.15 6.53 -3.83
N GLU A 47 17.84 6.16 -4.90
CA GLU A 47 17.25 5.90 -6.21
C GLU A 47 16.39 4.62 -6.19
N MET A 48 16.87 3.55 -5.57
CA MET A 48 16.10 2.32 -5.38
C MET A 48 14.83 2.57 -4.53
N GLN A 49 14.96 3.34 -3.44
CA GLN A 49 13.83 3.74 -2.60
C GLN A 49 12.77 4.51 -3.42
N ALA A 50 13.19 5.49 -4.22
CA ALA A 50 12.28 6.28 -5.07
C ALA A 50 11.54 5.43 -6.12
N THR A 51 12.21 4.46 -6.74
CA THR A 51 11.57 3.56 -7.72
C THR A 51 10.55 2.62 -7.08
N LEU A 52 10.82 2.11 -5.87
CA LEU A 52 9.88 1.30 -5.10
C LEU A 52 8.67 2.14 -4.62
N ASP A 53 8.90 3.35 -4.13
CA ASP A 53 7.83 4.26 -3.72
C ASP A 53 6.91 4.60 -4.91
N GLN A 54 7.48 4.90 -6.09
CA GLN A 54 6.72 5.17 -7.32
C GLN A 54 5.89 3.97 -7.78
N GLN A 55 6.50 2.78 -7.92
CA GLN A 55 5.78 1.54 -8.24
C GLN A 55 4.67 1.24 -7.24
N SER A 56 4.88 1.55 -5.95
CA SER A 56 3.86 1.33 -4.91
C SER A 56 2.68 2.30 -5.04
N ASN A 57 2.85 3.45 -5.68
CA ASN A 57 1.79 4.44 -5.92
C ASN A 57 0.98 4.08 -7.17
N ASP A 58 1.66 3.75 -8.27
CA ASP A 58 1.02 3.28 -9.51
C ASP A 58 0.07 2.09 -9.22
N LEU A 59 0.54 1.11 -8.44
CA LEU A 59 -0.24 -0.06 -8.03
C LEU A 59 -1.41 0.25 -7.08
N ARG A 60 -1.43 1.41 -6.42
CA ARG A 60 -2.57 1.87 -5.60
C ARG A 60 -3.62 2.52 -6.46
N GLU A 61 -3.24 3.39 -7.39
CA GLU A 61 -4.16 4.07 -8.31
C GLU A 61 -4.92 3.04 -9.17
N ASP A 62 -4.21 2.08 -9.77
CA ASP A 62 -4.81 0.93 -10.49
C ASP A 62 -5.80 0.15 -9.60
N LYS A 63 -5.47 -0.04 -8.33
CA LYS A 63 -6.32 -0.77 -7.38
C LYS A 63 -7.57 0.03 -6.99
N GLU A 64 -7.46 1.32 -6.74
CA GLU A 64 -8.62 2.17 -6.43
C GLU A 64 -9.58 2.27 -7.63
N ASP A 65 -9.03 2.35 -8.85
CA ASP A 65 -9.82 2.27 -10.09
C ASP A 65 -10.56 0.92 -10.21
N ILE A 66 -9.88 -0.20 -10.03
CA ILE A 66 -10.49 -1.55 -10.04
C ILE A 66 -11.57 -1.68 -8.96
N ASP A 67 -11.28 -1.25 -7.72
CA ASP A 67 -12.21 -1.31 -6.60
C ASP A 67 -13.46 -0.42 -6.86
N SER A 68 -13.30 0.72 -7.53
CA SER A 68 -14.42 1.61 -7.92
C SER A 68 -15.36 0.99 -8.96
N ARG A 69 -14.83 0.11 -9.83
CA ARG A 69 -15.58 -0.63 -10.85
C ARG A 69 -16.06 -2.01 -10.38
N SER A 70 -15.86 -2.35 -9.11
CA SER A 70 -16.13 -3.68 -8.57
C SER A 70 -17.31 -3.73 -7.61
N ILE A 71 -18.01 -4.87 -7.61
CA ILE A 71 -18.99 -5.24 -6.59
C ILE A 71 -18.49 -6.39 -5.73
N PHE A 72 -19.00 -6.41 -4.50
CA PHE A 72 -19.02 -7.57 -3.63
C PHE A 72 -20.35 -8.31 -3.77
N VAL A 73 -20.28 -9.63 -3.86
CA VAL A 73 -21.43 -10.54 -3.92
C VAL A 73 -21.29 -11.55 -2.78
N GLY A 74 -22.21 -11.51 -1.82
CA GLY A 74 -22.28 -12.43 -0.69
C GLY A 74 -23.49 -13.37 -0.73
N ASN A 75 -23.48 -14.36 0.16
CA ASN A 75 -24.43 -15.49 0.17
C ASN A 75 -24.43 -16.31 -1.14
N VAL A 76 -23.30 -16.29 -1.86
CA VAL A 76 -23.06 -17.12 -3.05
C VAL A 76 -23.12 -18.60 -2.68
N ASP A 77 -23.68 -19.42 -3.56
CA ASP A 77 -23.72 -20.86 -3.34
C ASP A 77 -22.32 -21.50 -3.36
N TYR A 78 -22.11 -22.53 -2.54
CA TYR A 78 -20.80 -23.19 -2.43
C TYR A 78 -20.45 -24.04 -3.67
N GLY A 79 -21.44 -24.40 -4.50
CA GLY A 79 -21.24 -25.06 -5.78
C GLY A 79 -21.25 -24.12 -6.99
N ALA A 80 -21.22 -22.80 -6.78
CA ALA A 80 -21.26 -21.80 -7.86
C ALA A 80 -19.93 -21.74 -8.62
N SER A 81 -19.99 -21.66 -9.94
CA SER A 81 -18.82 -21.37 -10.78
C SER A 81 -18.67 -19.87 -11.10
N PRO A 82 -17.46 -19.38 -11.41
CA PRO A 82 -17.26 -17.99 -11.86
C PRO A 82 -18.09 -17.64 -13.10
N GLU A 83 -18.26 -18.60 -14.01
CA GLU A 83 -19.04 -18.44 -15.25
C GLU A 83 -20.54 -18.30 -14.97
N GLU A 84 -21.09 -19.02 -13.98
CA GLU A 84 -22.49 -18.86 -13.55
C GLU A 84 -22.74 -17.46 -12.95
N ILE A 85 -21.80 -16.97 -12.13
CA ILE A 85 -21.87 -15.63 -11.56
C ILE A 85 -21.73 -14.56 -12.66
N GLN A 86 -20.80 -14.75 -13.61
CA GLN A 86 -20.68 -13.88 -14.77
C GLN A 86 -21.98 -13.84 -15.58
N ALA A 87 -22.60 -15.00 -15.84
CA ALA A 87 -23.86 -15.11 -16.57
C ALA A 87 -25.05 -14.46 -15.85
N HIS A 88 -25.03 -14.40 -14.51
CA HIS A 88 -26.04 -13.72 -13.70
C HIS A 88 -25.92 -12.19 -13.81
N PHE A 89 -24.71 -11.65 -13.82
CA PHE A 89 -24.44 -10.20 -13.86
C PHE A 89 -24.20 -9.64 -15.28
N GLN A 90 -24.08 -10.47 -16.33
CA GLN A 90 -23.84 -10.00 -17.72
C GLN A 90 -24.91 -9.04 -18.25
N SER A 91 -26.14 -9.12 -17.71
CA SER A 91 -27.25 -8.23 -18.06
C SER A 91 -27.04 -6.78 -17.61
N CYS A 92 -26.16 -6.56 -16.62
CA CYS A 92 -25.76 -5.24 -16.14
C CYS A 92 -24.68 -4.59 -17.01
N GLY A 93 -23.94 -5.37 -17.81
CA GLY A 93 -22.89 -4.87 -18.71
C GLY A 93 -21.66 -5.78 -18.78
N SER A 94 -20.59 -5.27 -19.39
CA SER A 94 -19.36 -6.03 -19.62
C SER A 94 -18.56 -6.24 -18.33
N ILE A 95 -18.18 -7.49 -18.08
CA ILE A 95 -17.43 -7.94 -16.90
C ILE A 95 -16.00 -8.24 -17.33
N ASN A 96 -15.03 -7.62 -16.66
CA ASN A 96 -13.61 -7.91 -16.84
C ASN A 96 -13.22 -9.21 -16.15
N ARG A 97 -13.70 -9.43 -14.92
CA ARG A 97 -13.26 -10.54 -14.08
C ARG A 97 -14.31 -10.93 -13.03
N VAL A 98 -14.40 -12.23 -12.75
CA VAL A 98 -15.10 -12.78 -11.58
C VAL A 98 -14.10 -13.55 -10.73
N THR A 99 -14.13 -13.36 -9.41
CA THR A 99 -13.28 -14.09 -8.44
C THR A 99 -14.11 -14.59 -7.27
N ILE A 100 -14.25 -15.91 -7.12
CA ILE A 100 -14.92 -16.52 -5.96
C ILE A 100 -13.90 -16.68 -4.82
N LEU A 101 -14.28 -16.28 -3.60
CA LEU A 101 -13.40 -16.30 -2.43
C LEU A 101 -13.44 -17.65 -1.72
N LEU A 102 -12.29 -18.32 -1.74
CA LEU A 102 -12.02 -19.54 -1.01
C LEU A 102 -11.41 -19.23 0.36
N ASP A 103 -11.73 -20.05 1.36
CA ASP A 103 -11.09 -20.02 2.65
C ASP A 103 -9.66 -20.56 2.56
N LYS A 104 -8.69 -19.82 3.10
CA LYS A 104 -7.26 -20.15 2.95
C LYS A 104 -6.80 -21.38 3.73
N PHE A 105 -7.58 -21.86 4.69
CA PHE A 105 -7.22 -23.03 5.52
C PHE A 105 -7.90 -24.31 5.04
N THR A 106 -9.15 -24.20 4.59
CA THR A 106 -9.96 -25.35 4.15
C THR A 106 -10.06 -25.49 2.63
N GLY A 107 -9.73 -24.45 1.86
CA GLY A 107 -9.94 -24.39 0.41
C GLY A 107 -11.41 -24.27 -0.01
N HIS A 108 -12.35 -24.33 0.94
CA HIS A 108 -13.79 -24.30 0.65
C HIS A 108 -14.24 -22.86 0.35
N PRO A 109 -15.18 -22.64 -0.60
CA PRO A 109 -15.73 -21.32 -0.86
C PRO A 109 -16.41 -20.75 0.39
N LYS A 110 -16.21 -19.45 0.66
CA LYS A 110 -16.81 -18.75 1.82
C LYS A 110 -18.21 -18.20 1.56
N GLY A 111 -18.77 -18.44 0.37
CA GLY A 111 -20.04 -17.84 -0.07
C GLY A 111 -19.90 -16.37 -0.47
N TYR A 112 -18.71 -15.96 -0.89
CA TYR A 112 -18.39 -14.61 -1.36
C TYR A 112 -17.75 -14.64 -2.74
N ALA A 113 -18.03 -13.64 -3.56
CA ALA A 113 -17.38 -13.39 -4.83
C ALA A 113 -17.20 -11.88 -5.06
N TYR A 114 -16.24 -11.54 -5.92
CA TYR A 114 -16.05 -10.21 -6.48
C TYR A 114 -16.30 -10.25 -7.99
N VAL A 115 -16.95 -9.21 -8.51
CA VAL A 115 -17.15 -9.01 -9.95
C VAL A 115 -16.61 -7.63 -10.29
N GLU A 116 -15.64 -7.59 -11.19
CA GLU A 116 -15.03 -6.37 -11.75
C GLU A 116 -15.70 -6.06 -13.08
N PHE A 117 -16.31 -4.88 -13.21
CA PHE A 117 -16.89 -4.40 -14.45
C PHE A 117 -15.91 -3.56 -15.27
N SER A 118 -16.18 -3.44 -16.57
CA SER A 118 -15.40 -2.59 -17.47
C SER A 118 -15.53 -1.09 -17.14
N GLU A 119 -16.64 -0.66 -16.54
CA GLU A 119 -16.92 0.73 -16.19
C GLU A 119 -17.57 0.86 -14.81
N PRO A 120 -17.34 1.97 -14.06
CA PRO A 120 -17.93 2.18 -12.74
C PRO A 120 -19.44 2.44 -12.79
N SER A 121 -19.96 2.89 -13.95
CA SER A 121 -21.38 3.05 -14.25
C SER A 121 -22.19 1.74 -14.05
N LEU A 122 -21.56 0.59 -14.31
CA LEU A 122 -22.21 -0.73 -14.29
C LEU A 122 -22.39 -1.26 -12.87
N VAL A 123 -21.58 -0.81 -11.91
CA VAL A 123 -21.73 -1.11 -10.47
C VAL A 123 -23.14 -0.72 -10.01
N ALA A 124 -23.61 0.47 -10.37
CA ALA A 124 -24.95 0.94 -10.00
C ALA A 124 -26.07 0.05 -10.56
N GLN A 125 -25.90 -0.52 -11.76
CA GLN A 125 -26.86 -1.46 -12.35
C GLN A 125 -26.84 -2.81 -11.60
N ALA A 126 -25.66 -3.30 -11.25
CA ALA A 126 -25.52 -4.57 -10.55
C ALA A 126 -26.03 -4.52 -9.10
N LEU A 127 -26.00 -3.34 -8.44
CA LEU A 127 -26.65 -3.13 -7.14
C LEU A 127 -28.18 -3.33 -7.20
N VAL A 128 -28.82 -3.15 -8.36
CA VAL A 128 -30.26 -3.44 -8.54
C VAL A 128 -30.55 -4.96 -8.47
N LEU A 129 -29.55 -5.80 -8.71
CA LEU A 129 -29.63 -7.25 -8.52
C LEU A 129 -29.35 -7.70 -7.07
N ASN A 130 -29.25 -6.78 -6.11
CA ASN A 130 -29.27 -7.16 -4.69
C ASN A 130 -30.57 -7.93 -4.36
N GLU A 131 -30.45 -8.95 -3.52
CA GLU A 131 -31.50 -9.92 -3.17
C GLU A 131 -32.05 -10.77 -4.33
N SER A 132 -31.50 -10.67 -5.55
CA SER A 132 -31.85 -11.56 -6.66
C SER A 132 -31.55 -13.03 -6.34
N VAL A 133 -32.40 -13.93 -6.84
CA VAL A 133 -32.29 -15.38 -6.58
C VAL A 133 -31.29 -16.01 -7.55
N PHE A 134 -30.26 -16.63 -6.99
CA PHE A 134 -29.24 -17.40 -7.71
C PHE A 134 -29.09 -18.77 -7.04
N ARG A 135 -29.22 -19.87 -7.81
CA ARG A 135 -29.16 -21.26 -7.31
C ARG A 135 -30.04 -21.52 -6.05
N GLY A 136 -31.19 -20.84 -5.97
CA GLY A 136 -32.13 -20.94 -4.83
C GLY A 136 -31.78 -20.11 -3.60
N ARG A 137 -30.76 -19.23 -3.67
CA ARG A 137 -30.31 -18.34 -2.59
C ARG A 137 -30.40 -16.89 -3.03
N ASN A 138 -30.81 -15.98 -2.15
CA ASN A 138 -30.77 -14.54 -2.42
C ASN A 138 -29.34 -14.01 -2.27
N LEU A 139 -28.79 -13.41 -3.33
CA LEU A 139 -27.47 -12.79 -3.29
C LEU A 139 -27.50 -11.48 -2.49
N LYS A 140 -26.44 -11.19 -1.74
CA LYS A 140 -26.20 -9.87 -1.15
C LYS A 140 -25.22 -9.09 -2.03
N VAL A 141 -25.67 -8.07 -2.76
CA VAL A 141 -24.82 -7.30 -3.67
C VAL A 141 -24.55 -5.92 -3.09
N GLY A 142 -23.28 -5.51 -3.04
CA GLY A 142 -22.85 -4.23 -2.50
C GLY A 142 -21.63 -3.66 -3.24
N PRO A 143 -21.33 -2.36 -3.09
CA PRO A 143 -20.13 -1.76 -3.67
C PRO A 143 -18.89 -2.33 -3.00
N PHE A 144 -17.81 -2.60 -3.74
CA PHE A 144 -16.60 -3.20 -3.18
C PHE A 144 -15.99 -2.34 -2.05
N PHE A 145 -15.94 -1.01 -2.25
CA PHE A 145 -15.45 -0.05 -1.25
C PHE A 145 -16.27 -0.01 0.06
N ASN A 146 -17.51 -0.49 0.04
CA ASN A 146 -18.42 -0.53 1.20
C ASN A 146 -18.44 -1.91 1.90
N ALA A 147 -17.40 -2.73 1.74
CA ALA A 147 -17.25 -4.01 2.43
C ALA A 147 -17.01 -3.91 3.96
N GLN A 148 -17.41 -2.80 4.60
CA GLN A 148 -17.32 -2.58 6.04
C GLN A 148 -18.52 -3.21 6.78
N TRP A 149 -18.40 -4.53 6.97
CA TRP A 149 -18.93 -5.32 8.10
C TRP A 149 -20.25 -4.85 8.73
N HIS A 150 -21.37 -5.22 8.12
CA HIS A 150 -22.64 -5.41 8.84
C HIS A 150 -23.23 -6.79 8.49
N PHE A 151 -22.83 -7.79 9.28
CA PHE A 151 -23.42 -9.13 9.38
C PHE A 151 -23.70 -9.42 10.86
#